data_AF-A0A370KDT8-F1
#
_entry.id   AF-A0A370KDT8-F1
#
_cell.length_a   1.000
_cell.length_b   1.000
_cell.length_c   1.000
_cell.angle_alpha   90.00
_cell.angle_beta   90.00
_cell.angle_gamma   90.00
#
_symmetry.space_group_name_H-M   'P 1'
#
loop_
_entity.id
_entity.type
_entity.pdbx_description
1 polymer ?
#
loop_
_entity_poly.entity_id
_entity_poly.type
_entity_poly.pdbx_seq_one_letter_code
_entity_poly.pdbx_strand_id
1 'polypeptide(L)' 'MDGTVQIGSRGDFGLWAIEVAKQIVGEQGFELAQAARDGTEDDLRTAGNALGQAITNALLEVFDGLLDEPPADAP' A
#
# COMPACT_ATOMS: atom_id res chain seq x y z
N MET A 1 3.16 -19.54 -4.84
CA MET A 1 3.93 -18.45 -4.21
C MET A 1 3.11 -18.03 -3.01
N ASP A 2 3.44 -18.60 -1.86
CA ASP A 2 2.82 -18.23 -0.60
C ASP A 2 3.71 -17.13 -0.02
N GLY A 3 3.37 -15.89 -0.37
CA GLY A 3 4.21 -14.71 -0.17
C GLY A 3 3.58 -13.72 0.82
N THR A 4 2.75 -14.21 1.73
CA THR A 4 2.21 -13.41 2.83
C THR A 4 3.37 -12.94 3.71
N VAL A 5 3.57 -11.63 3.77
CA VAL A 5 4.55 -11.03 4.69
C VAL A 5 4.04 -11.27 6.11
N GLN A 6 4.74 -12.14 6.84
CA GLN A 6 4.43 -12.44 8.23
C GLN A 6 4.90 -11.28 9.11
N ILE A 7 3.97 -10.43 9.54
CA ILE A 7 4.24 -9.31 10.46
C ILE A 7 4.25 -9.87 11.90
N GLY A 8 5.43 -10.30 12.35
CA GLY A 8 5.60 -10.91 13.68
C GLY A 8 5.67 -9.93 14.86
N SER A 9 5.81 -8.62 14.58
CA SER A 9 5.89 -7.60 15.62
C SER A 9 5.56 -6.20 15.09
N ARG A 10 5.29 -5.25 16.00
CA ARG A 10 5.13 -3.82 15.64
C ARG A 10 6.36 -3.25 14.93
N GLY A 11 7.56 -3.74 15.25
CA GLY A 11 8.80 -3.32 14.60
C GLY A 11 8.85 -3.77 13.15
N ASP A 12 8.48 -5.03 12.90
CA ASP A 12 8.45 -5.61 11.55
C ASP A 12 7.38 -4.93 10.68
N PHE A 13 6.21 -4.64 11.26
CA PHE A 13 5.17 -3.83 10.60
C PHE A 13 5.71 -2.47 10.18
N GLY A 14 6.45 -1.79 11.07
CA GLY A 14 7.01 -0.48 10.80
C GLY A 14 7.98 -0.50 9.62
N LEU A 15 8.84 -1.52 9.54
CA LEU A 15 9.77 -1.69 8.41
C LEU A 15 9.04 -2.00 7.11
N TRP A 16 8.08 -2.92 7.14
CA TRP A 16 7.24 -3.24 5.99
C TRP A 16 6.51 -1.98 5.47
N ALA A 17 5.88 -1.22 6.37
CA ALA A 17 5.14 -0.02 6.01
C ALA A 17 6.02 1.05 5.36
N ILE A 18 7.29 1.16 5.79
CA ILE A 18 8.26 2.07 5.17
C ILE A 18 8.57 1.62 3.74
N GLU A 19 8.83 0.33 3.52
CA GLU A 19 9.17 -0.18 2.18
C GLU A 19 7.97 -0.07 1.23
N VAL A 20 6.77 -0.40 1.68
CA VAL A 20 5.54 -0.24 0.90
C VAL A 20 5.27 1.24 0.58
N ALA A 21 5.44 2.14 1.54
CA ALA A 21 5.28 3.58 1.28
C ALA A 21 6.27 4.08 0.23
N LYS A 22 7.54 3.63 0.27
CA LYS A 22 8.54 3.97 -0.76
C LYS A 22 8.14 3.44 -2.12
N GLN A 23 7.63 2.21 -2.20
CA GLN A 23 7.18 1.61 -3.45
C GLN A 23 6.00 2.40 -4.04
N ILE A 24 4.96 2.67 -3.25
CA ILE A 24 3.78 3.42 -3.68
C ILE A 24 4.18 4.81 -4.18
N VAL A 25 5.04 5.52 -3.44
CA VAL A 25 5.54 6.83 -3.86
C VAL A 25 6.40 6.75 -5.12
N GLY A 26 7.21 5.70 -5.27
CA GLY A 26 8.03 5.48 -6.46
C GLY A 26 7.21 5.19 -7.72
N GLU A 27 6.14 4.40 -7.59
CA GLU A 27 5.28 4.03 -8.71
C GLU A 27 4.29 5.15 -9.08
N GLN A 28 3.62 5.73 -8.09
CA GLN A 28 2.48 6.64 -8.31
C GLN A 28 2.83 8.13 -8.12
N GLY A 29 3.86 8.42 -7.32
CA GLY A 29 4.20 9.80 -6.94
C GLY A 29 4.79 10.63 -8.08
N PHE A 30 5.54 10.00 -9.00
CA PHE A 30 6.08 10.69 -10.17
C PHE A 30 4.95 11.13 -11.12
N GLU A 31 4.01 10.23 -11.43
CA GLU A 31 2.88 10.54 -12.31
C GLU A 31 2.00 11.65 -11.73
N LEU A 32 1.74 11.60 -10.41
CA LEU A 32 1.00 12.66 -9.73
C LEU A 32 1.73 14.01 -9.79
N ALA A 33 3.05 14.02 -9.55
CA ALA A 33 3.85 15.25 -9.62
C ALA A 33 3.91 15.82 -11.03
N GLN A 34 4.02 14.96 -12.05
CA GLN A 34 4.00 15.37 -13.45
C GLN A 34 2.62 15.94 -13.83
N ALA A 35 1.53 15.25 -13.48
CA ALA A 35 0.16 15.70 -13.75
C ALA A 35 -0.16 17.02 -13.05
N ALA A 36 0.31 17.21 -11.82
CA ALA A 36 0.15 18.46 -11.08
C ALA A 36 0.91 19.64 -11.70
N ARG A 37 2.03 19.38 -12.37
CA ARG A 37 2.89 20.41 -12.96
C ARG A 37 2.44 20.81 -14.36
N ASP A 38 2.27 19.82 -15.23
CA ASP A 38 2.14 20.02 -16.68
C ASP A 38 0.85 19.40 -17.25
N GLY A 39 0.05 18.69 -16.43
CA GLY A 39 -1.15 17.97 -16.85
C GLY A 39 -2.43 18.79 -16.81
N THR A 40 -3.50 18.19 -17.31
CA THR A 40 -4.87 18.71 -17.17
C THR A 40 -5.47 18.37 -15.81
N GLU A 41 -6.61 18.97 -15.47
CA GLU A 41 -7.34 18.61 -14.26
C GLU A 41 -7.78 17.14 -14.26
N ASP A 42 -8.04 16.56 -15.43
CA ASP A 42 -8.39 15.14 -15.57
C ASP A 42 -7.19 14.22 -15.34
N ASP A 43 -6.00 14.63 -15.82
CA ASP A 43 -4.75 13.91 -15.53
C ASP A 43 -4.44 13.92 -14.03
N LEU A 44 -4.58 15.09 -13.38
CA LEU A 44 -4.37 15.25 -11.94
C LEU A 44 -5.35 14.38 -11.14
N ARG A 45 -6.61 14.34 -11.54
CA ARG A 45 -7.64 13.52 -10.91
C ARG A 45 -7.34 12.03 -11.06
N THR A 46 -6.97 11.60 -12.27
CA THR A 46 -6.62 10.21 -12.57
C THR A 46 -5.42 9.75 -11.74
N ALA A 47 -4.33 10.52 -11.76
CA ALA A 47 -3.12 10.20 -11.00
C ALA A 47 -3.36 10.23 -9.48
N GLY A 48 -4.17 11.18 -8.99
CA GLY A 48 -4.55 11.25 -7.58
C GLY A 48 -5.36 10.04 -7.12
N ASN A 49 -6.31 9.60 -7.95
CA ASN A 49 -7.10 8.40 -7.69
C ASN A 49 -6.23 7.13 -7.69
N ALA A 50 -5.27 7.01 -8.62
CA ALA A 50 -4.36 5.89 -8.68
C ALA A 50 -3.48 5.79 -7.41
N LEU A 51 -2.90 6.91 -6.96
CA LEU A 51 -2.15 6.96 -5.71
C LEU A 51 -3.02 6.58 -4.51
N GLY A 52 -4.21 7.16 -4.40
CA GLY A 52 -5.16 6.86 -3.31
C GLY A 52 -5.54 5.38 -3.28
N GLN A 53 -5.83 4.79 -4.43
CA GLN A 53 -6.17 3.38 -4.56
C GLN A 53 -5.01 2.47 -4.15
N ALA A 54 -3.78 2.79 -4.54
CA ALA A 54 -2.60 2.03 -4.13
C ALA A 54 -2.42 2.01 -2.61
N ILE A 55 -2.63 3.16 -1.94
CA ILE A 55 -2.61 3.26 -0.48
C ILE A 55 -3.73 2.42 0.14
N THR A 56 -4.96 2.54 -0.36
CA THR A 56 -6.09 1.77 0.15
C THR A 56 -5.87 0.27 0.01
N ASN A 57 -5.36 -0.19 -1.13
CA ASN A 57 -5.05 -1.60 -1.35
C ASN A 57 -4.01 -2.12 -0.34
N ALA A 58 -2.93 -1.36 -0.11
CA ALA A 58 -1.92 -1.74 0.87
C ALA A 58 -2.49 -1.83 2.30
N LEU A 59 -3.42 -0.96 2.68
CA LEU A 59 -4.07 -1.02 3.99
C LEU A 59 -5.02 -2.22 4.11
N LEU A 60 -5.74 -2.55 3.04
CA LEU A 60 -6.62 -3.72 3.02
C LEU A 60 -5.81 -5.03 3.07
N GLU A 61 -4.67 -5.10 2.39
CA GLU A 61 -3.77 -6.26 2.46
C GLU A 61 -3.28 -6.52 3.89
N VAL A 62 -2.94 -5.46 4.65
CA VAL A 62 -2.59 -5.59 6.08
C VAL A 62 -3.78 -6.09 6.88
N PHE A 63 -4.96 -5.53 6.64
CA PHE A 63 -6.17 -5.92 7.36
C PHE A 63 -6.52 -7.39 7.11
N ASP A 64 -6.48 -7.83 5.85
CA ASP A 64 -6.74 -9.22 5.47
C ASP A 64 -5.69 -10.15 6.09
N GLY A 65 -4.41 -9.77 6.08
CA GLY A 65 -3.34 -10.51 6.74
C GLY A 65 -3.49 -10.63 8.26
N LEU A 66 -4.16 -9.68 8.94
CA LEU A 66 -4.50 -9.78 10.37
C LEU A 66 -5.67 -10.73 10.63
N LEU A 67 -6.59 -10.88 9.67
CA LEU A 67 -7.76 -11.77 9.79
C LEU A 67 -7.42 -13.22 9.46
N ASP A 68 -6.39 -13.45 8.64
CA ASP A 68 -5.91 -14.78 8.27
C ASP A 68 -5.04 -15.44 9.35
N GLU A 69 -4.83 -14.81 10.51
CA GLU A 69 -4.23 -15.48 11.67
C GLU A 69 -5.23 -16.51 12.24
N PRO A 70 -4.94 -17.83 12.16
CA PRO A 70 -5.86 -18.82 12.69
C PRO A 70 -6.00 -18.63 14.21
N PRO A 71 -7.19 -18.88 14.78
CA PRO A 71 -7.37 -18.81 16.23
C PRO A 71 -6.33 -19.69 16.91
N ALA A 72 -5.67 -19.16 17.94
CA ALA A 72 -4.53 -19.75 18.65
C ALA A 72 -4.77 -21.13 19.30
N ASP A 73 -5.92 -21.76 19.05
CA ASP A 73 -6.33 -23.08 19.57
C ASP A 73 -7.34 -23.76 18.62
N ALA A 74 -7.04 -23.87 17.33
CA ALA A 74 -7.71 -24.87 16.49
C ALA A 74 -7.15 -26.26 16.86
N PRO A 75 -8.00 -27.26 17.23
CA PRO A 75 -7.55 -28.58 17.65
C PRO A 75 -6.82 -29.36 16.56
#